data_AF-A0A1V9X7Y3-F1
#
_entry.id   AF-A0A1V9X7Y3-F1
#
_cell.length_a   1.000
_cell.length_b   1.000
_cell.length_c   1.000
_cell.angle_alpha   90.00
_cell.angle_beta   90.00
_cell.angle_gamma   90.00
#
_symmetry.space_group_name_H-M   'P 1'
#
loop_
_entity.id
_entity.type
_entity.pdbx_description
1 polymer ?
#
loop_
_entity_poly.entity_id
_entity_poly.type
_entity_poly.pdbx_seq_one_letter_code
_entity_poly.pdbx_strand_id
1 'polypeptide(L)'
;MNDSDAEANLLARKEMLHRFPSFVPTKADLSEFRGWLRLCGRSVLVDVRCHSGNQEIAVTSSNGLLQSLLKELKADAPELLEKIQHMHQPAAYLCELVNALNR
;
A
#
# COMPACT_ATOMS: atom_id res chain seq x y z
N MET A 1 5.92 15.80 -19.25
CA MET A 1 5.68 15.33 -17.86
C MET A 1 5.88 16.53 -16.97
N ASN A 2 4.84 16.94 -16.23
CA ASN A 2 4.87 18.16 -15.42
C ASN A 2 5.70 17.91 -14.16
N ASP A 3 6.66 18.78 -13.87
CA ASP A 3 7.49 18.70 -12.66
C ASP A 3 6.65 18.74 -11.36
N SER A 4 5.47 19.37 -11.39
CA SER A 4 4.49 19.38 -10.28
C SER A 4 3.99 17.99 -9.90
N ASP A 5 3.83 17.08 -10.86
CA ASP A 5 3.34 15.72 -10.57
C ASP A 5 4.44 14.87 -9.93
N ALA A 6 5.71 15.08 -10.32
CA ALA A 6 6.84 14.39 -9.74
C ALA A 6 7.05 14.79 -8.27
N GLU A 7 6.92 16.08 -7.95
CA GLU A 7 7.05 16.59 -6.59
C GLU A 7 5.91 16.11 -5.68
N ALA A 8 4.66 16.18 -6.16
CA ALA A 8 3.50 15.69 -5.41
C ALA A 8 3.61 14.17 -5.12
N ASN A 9 4.05 13.38 -6.11
CA ASN A 9 4.30 11.96 -5.93
C ASN A 9 5.39 11.69 -4.89
N LEU A 10 6.48 12.45 -4.93
CA LEU A 10 7.57 12.30 -3.96
C LEU A 10 7.11 12.66 -2.54
N LEU A 11 6.29 13.70 -2.39
CA LEU A 11 5.73 14.10 -1.10
C LEU A 11 4.82 13.00 -0.52
N ALA A 12 3.92 12.44 -1.32
CA ALA A 12 3.04 11.35 -0.90
C ALA A 12 3.81 10.09 -0.47
N ARG A 13 4.92 9.79 -1.17
CA ARG A 13 5.85 8.69 -0.83
C ARG A 13 6.59 8.95 0.49
N LYS A 14 6.98 10.19 0.77
CA LYS A 14 7.58 10.56 2.07
C LYS A 14 6.56 10.48 3.21
N GLU A 15 5.32 10.89 2.98
CA GLU A 15 4.25 10.79 3.98
C GLU A 15 4.02 9.33 4.42
N MET A 16 4.11 8.38 3.48
CA MET A 16 4.03 6.95 3.80
C MET A 16 5.06 6.53 4.85
N LEU A 17 6.31 6.99 4.76
CA LEU A 17 7.36 6.67 5.74
C LEU A 17 7.09 7.28 7.11
N HIS A 18 6.47 8.46 7.17
CA HIS A 18 6.05 9.08 8.43
C HIS A 18 4.93 8.28 9.11
N ARG A 19 3.97 7.79 8.31
CA ARG A 19 2.79 7.08 8.82
C ARG A 19 3.05 5.60 9.11
N PHE A 20 4.01 5.01 8.39
CA PHE A 20 4.43 3.62 8.53
C PHE A 20 5.95 3.54 8.79
N PRO A 21 6.42 3.86 10.01
CA PRO A 21 7.85 3.94 10.33
C PRO A 21 8.57 2.57 10.28
N SER A 22 7.82 1.47 10.20
CA SER A 22 8.37 0.12 10.00
C SER A 22 8.76 -0.16 8.54
N PHE A 23 8.47 0.76 7.61
CA PHE A 23 8.79 0.63 6.20
C PHE A 23 10.13 1.29 5.88
N VAL A 24 10.88 0.64 5.01
CA VAL A 24 12.13 1.14 4.45
C VAL A 24 12.02 1.18 2.93
N PRO A 25 12.53 2.23 2.26
CA PRO A 25 12.63 2.25 0.81
C PRO A 25 13.61 1.18 0.32
N THR A 26 13.25 0.46 -0.73
CA THR A 26 14.15 -0.49 -1.43
C THR A 26 14.75 0.11 -2.70
N LYS A 27 14.22 1.25 -3.17
CA LYS A 27 14.73 2.04 -4.29
C LYS A 27 14.89 3.51 -3.94
N ALA A 28 15.90 4.15 -4.54
CA ALA A 28 16.26 5.54 -4.27
C ALA A 28 15.17 6.54 -4.70
N ASP A 29 14.37 6.20 -5.71
CA ASP A 29 13.26 7.03 -6.22
C ASP A 29 11.98 6.91 -5.37
N LEU A 30 12.04 6.18 -4.26
CA LEU A 30 10.92 5.88 -3.37
C LEU A 30 9.72 5.23 -4.09
N SER A 31 9.97 4.53 -5.20
CA SER A 31 8.93 3.77 -5.90
C SER A 31 8.62 2.44 -5.23
N GLU A 32 9.52 1.94 -4.38
CA GLU A 32 9.37 0.65 -3.70
C GLU A 32 9.77 0.73 -2.23
N PHE A 33 8.98 0.05 -1.41
CA PHE A 33 9.17 -0.02 0.03
C PHE A 33 8.95 -1.45 0.51
N ARG A 34 9.64 -1.81 1.59
CA ARG A 34 9.45 -3.05 2.31
C ARG A 34 9.20 -2.75 3.79
N GLY A 35 8.21 -3.38 4.39
CA GLY A 35 7.90 -3.15 5.79
C GLY A 35 6.92 -4.16 6.37
N TRP A 36 6.61 -3.98 7.64
CA TRP A 36 5.72 -4.87 8.38
C TRP A 36 4.35 -4.22 8.58
N LEU A 37 3.29 -4.95 8.21
CA LEU A 37 1.91 -4.61 8.53
C LEU A 37 1.36 -5.56 9.59
N ARG A 38 0.46 -5.05 10.44
CA ARG A 38 -0.29 -5.89 11.39
C ARG A 38 -1.63 -6.28 10.78
N LEU A 39 -1.79 -7.56 10.44
CA LEU A 39 -2.99 -8.14 9.82
C LEU A 39 -3.48 -9.31 10.68
N CYS A 40 -4.74 -9.26 11.11
CA CYS A 40 -5.39 -10.23 12.00
C CYS A 40 -4.53 -10.60 13.23
N GLY A 41 -3.91 -9.59 13.86
CA GLY A 41 -3.02 -9.78 15.01
C GLY A 41 -1.63 -10.34 14.70
N ARG A 42 -1.30 -10.60 13.42
CA ARG A 42 0.01 -11.10 12.97
C ARG A 42 0.80 -10.01 12.27
N SER A 43 2.12 -10.03 12.43
CA SER A 43 3.03 -9.18 11.66
C SER A 43 3.33 -9.85 10.32
N VAL A 44 3.00 -9.16 9.22
CA VAL A 44 3.19 -9.63 7.85
C VAL A 44 4.19 -8.73 7.14
N LEU A 45 5.27 -9.32 6.63
CA LEU A 45 6.22 -8.61 5.79
C LEU A 45 5.58 -8.41 4.42
N VAL A 46 5.54 -7.16 3.97
CA VAL A 46 4.99 -6.78 2.67
C VAL A 46 5.97 -5.92 1.88
N ASP A 47 5.88 -6.05 0.56
CA ASP A 47 6.49 -5.15 -0.40
C ASP A 47 5.39 -4.27 -1.00
N VAL A 48 5.63 -2.97 -1.07
CA VAL A 48 4.74 -1.95 -1.62
C VAL A 48 5.42 -1.31 -2.82
N ARG A 49 4.75 -1.29 -3.96
CA ARG A 49 5.23 -0.64 -5.19
C ARG A 49 4.28 0.48 -5.60
N CYS A 50 4.82 1.66 -5.84
CA CYS A 50 4.10 2.85 -6.28
C CYS A 50 4.49 3.16 -7.73
N HIS A 51 3.63 2.83 -8.69
CA HIS A 51 3.94 3.05 -10.11
C HIS A 51 3.67 4.50 -10.52
N SER A 52 4.68 5.16 -11.06
CA SER A 52 4.60 6.57 -11.49
C SER A 52 3.72 6.81 -12.72
N GLY A 53 3.39 5.77 -13.50
CA GLY A 53 2.63 5.88 -14.76
C GLY A 53 1.12 5.78 -14.58
N ASN A 54 0.66 4.71 -13.92
CA ASN A 54 -0.78 4.45 -13.70
C ASN A 54 -1.27 4.85 -12.30
N GLN A 55 -0.40 5.49 -11.50
CA GLN A 55 -0.66 5.78 -10.07
C GLN A 55 -1.17 4.55 -9.29
N GLU A 56 -0.73 3.36 -9.70
CA GLU A 56 -1.15 2.09 -9.13
C GLU A 56 -0.24 1.74 -7.95
N ILE A 57 -0.88 1.48 -6.80
CA ILE A 57 -0.22 0.98 -5.60
C ILE A 57 -0.47 -0.52 -5.52
N ALA A 58 0.62 -1.29 -5.58
CA ALA A 58 0.58 -2.74 -5.45
C ALA A 58 1.19 -3.16 -4.12
N VAL A 59 0.52 -4.06 -3.39
CA VAL A 59 1.02 -4.62 -2.14
C VAL A 59 1.09 -6.13 -2.26
N THR A 60 2.24 -6.70 -1.95
CA THR A 60 2.49 -8.13 -2.02
C THR A 60 3.10 -8.65 -0.73
N SER A 61 2.79 -9.90 -0.37
CA SER A 61 3.42 -10.60 0.75
C SER A 61 3.98 -11.94 0.29
N SER A 62 5.05 -12.42 0.95
CA SER A 62 5.68 -13.71 0.65
C SER A 62 5.00 -14.90 1.31
N ASN A 63 4.19 -14.69 2.34
CA ASN A 63 3.62 -15.77 3.16
C ASN A 63 2.17 -16.15 2.80
N GLY A 64 1.60 -15.56 1.73
CA GLY A 64 0.27 -15.89 1.21
C GLY A 64 -0.90 -15.36 2.04
N LEU A 65 -0.68 -14.93 3.29
CA LEU A 65 -1.74 -14.46 4.20
C LEU A 65 -2.47 -13.23 3.62
N LEU A 66 -1.72 -12.25 3.11
CA LEU A 66 -2.30 -11.06 2.51
C LEU A 66 -3.21 -11.44 1.33
N GLN A 67 -2.78 -12.37 0.48
CA GLN A 67 -3.53 -12.80 -0.70
C GLN A 67 -4.82 -13.54 -0.30
N SER A 68 -4.82 -14.31 0.78
CA SER A 68 -6.04 -14.93 1.32
C SER A 68 -7.01 -13.89 1.85
N LEU A 69 -6.54 -12.95 2.69
CA LEU A 69 -7.39 -11.89 3.24
C LEU A 69 -7.96 -10.98 2.14
N LEU A 70 -7.18 -10.68 1.09
CA LEU A 70 -7.66 -9.94 -0.07
C LEU A 70 -8.77 -10.68 -0.83
N LYS A 71 -8.68 -12.01 -0.94
CA LYS A 71 -9.73 -12.83 -1.57
C LYS A 71 -11.01 -12.83 -0.75
N GLU A 72 -10.89 -12.94 0.57
CA GLU A 72 -12.02 -12.86 1.50
C GLU A 72 -12.68 -11.48 1.42
N LEU A 73 -11.89 -10.40 1.56
CA LEU A 73 -12.40 -9.03 1.40
C LEU A 73 -13.08 -8.80 0.06
N LYS A 74 -12.56 -9.37 -1.04
CA LYS A 74 -13.19 -9.29 -2.36
C LYS A 74 -14.53 -10.01 -2.43
N ALA A 75 -14.67 -11.14 -1.72
CA ALA A 75 -15.92 -11.88 -1.67
C ALA A 75 -16.98 -11.18 -0.80
N ASP A 76 -16.55 -10.62 0.33
CA ASP A 76 -17.44 -10.02 1.33
C ASP A 76 -17.81 -8.57 1.01
N ALA A 77 -16.86 -7.78 0.50
CA ALA A 77 -17.01 -6.36 0.25
C ALA A 77 -16.24 -5.91 -1.02
N PRO A 78 -16.66 -6.36 -2.23
CA PRO A 78 -15.96 -6.05 -3.47
C PRO A 78 -15.84 -4.53 -3.74
N GLU A 79 -16.90 -3.75 -3.45
CA GLU A 79 -16.91 -2.30 -3.65
C GLU A 79 -15.89 -1.57 -2.75
N LEU A 80 -15.67 -2.08 -1.53
CA LEU A 80 -14.68 -1.51 -0.61
C LEU A 80 -13.27 -1.77 -1.14
N LEU A 81 -13.00 -3.00 -1.60
CA LEU A 81 -11.70 -3.32 -2.21
C LEU A 81 -11.45 -2.49 -3.47
N GLU A 82 -12.46 -2.32 -4.31
CA GLU A 82 -12.38 -1.48 -5.50
C GLU A 82 -12.08 -0.02 -5.14
N LYS A 83 -12.76 0.53 -4.13
CA LYS A 83 -12.48 1.89 -3.63
C LYS A 83 -11.03 2.04 -3.15
N ILE A 84 -10.50 1.05 -2.44
CA ILE A 84 -9.10 1.05 -1.98
C ILE A 84 -8.15 0.99 -3.18
N GLN A 85 -8.43 0.18 -4.19
CA GLN A 85 -7.62 0.04 -5.40
C GLN A 85 -7.53 1.33 -6.23
N HIS A 86 -8.54 2.20 -6.17
CA HIS A 86 -8.54 3.51 -6.82
C HIS A 86 -7.83 4.61 -6.01
N MET A 87 -7.27 4.31 -4.84
CA MET A 87 -6.49 5.28 -4.08
C MET A 87 -5.09 5.41 -4.67
N HIS A 88 -4.64 6.65 -4.87
CA HIS A 88 -3.32 6.96 -5.43
C HIS A 88 -2.29 7.42 -4.39
N GLN A 89 -2.75 7.68 -3.15
CA GLN A 89 -1.87 8.06 -2.04
C GLN A 89 -1.45 6.81 -1.26
N PRO A 90 -0.14 6.45 -1.24
CA PRO A 90 0.33 5.19 -0.63
C PRO A 90 -0.03 5.06 0.85
N ALA A 91 0.08 6.15 1.59
CA ALA A 91 -0.26 6.18 3.02
C ALA A 91 -1.74 5.91 3.27
N ALA A 92 -2.64 6.57 2.51
CA ALA A 92 -4.08 6.39 2.62
C ALA A 92 -4.50 4.98 2.18
N TYR A 93 -3.97 4.51 1.05
CA TYR A 93 -4.20 3.16 0.54
C TYR A 93 -3.87 2.10 1.60
N LEU A 94 -2.69 2.18 2.22
CA LEU A 94 -2.26 1.20 3.22
C LEU A 94 -3.09 1.27 4.49
N CYS A 95 -3.47 2.46 4.94
CA CYS A 95 -4.35 2.62 6.10
C CYS A 95 -5.71 1.95 5.86
N GLU A 96 -6.34 2.23 4.73
CA GLU A 96 -7.67 1.70 4.40
C GLU A 96 -7.60 0.19 4.15
N LEU A 97 -6.55 -0.29 3.49
CA LEU A 97 -6.31 -1.73 3.32
C LEU A 97 -6.16 -2.44 4.67
N VAL A 98 -5.32 -1.94 5.56
CA VAL A 98 -5.11 -2.53 6.89
C VAL A 98 -6.41 -2.50 7.70
N ASN A 99 -7.19 -1.42 7.63
CA ASN A 99 -8.47 -1.32 8.30
C ASN A 99 -9.49 -2.33 7.75
N ALA A 100 -9.55 -2.49 6.43
CA ALA A 100 -10.47 -3.43 5.79
C ALA A 100 -10.12 -4.90 6.10
N LEU A 101 -8.84 -5.25 6.14
CA LEU A 101 -8.37 -6.62 6.40
C LEU A 101 -8.33 -7.01 7.88
N ASN A 102 -8.50 -6.07 8.81
CA ASN A 102 -8.52 -6.32 10.26
C ASN A 102 -9.92 -6.27 10.89
N ARG A 103 -10.98 -6.17 10.07
CA ARG A 103 -12.36 -6.26 10.53
C ARG A 103 -12.70 -7.67 10.98
#